data_AF-A0A1T4XF64-F1
#
_entry.id   AF-A0A1T4XF64-F1
#
_cell.length_a   1.000
_cell.length_b   1.000
_cell.length_c   1.000
_cell.angle_alpha   90.00
_cell.angle_beta   90.00
_cell.angle_gamma   90.00
#
_symmetry.space_group_name_H-M   'P 1'
#
loop_
_entity.id
_entity.type
_entity.pdbx_description
1 polymer ?
#
loop_
_entity_poly.entity_id
_entity_poly.type
_entity_poly.pdbx_seq_one_letter_code
_entity_poly.pdbx_strand_id
1 'polypeptide(L)' 'MSKESQQVNPYPIRLTKELREKLEAIAKANGRSLNAEMILRLESTLESDSNEADMLERMRQIALEVVREELAKAGKG' A
#
# COMPACT_ATOMS: atom_id res chain seq x y z
N MET A 1 7.18 26.55 -11.83
CA MET A 1 6.21 26.20 -10.78
C MET A 1 6.99 25.67 -9.59
N SER A 2 7.33 26.54 -8.64
CA SER A 2 7.94 26.09 -7.38
C SER A 2 6.84 25.38 -6.59
N LYS A 3 6.98 24.07 -6.33
CA LYS A 3 6.11 23.38 -5.39
C LYS A 3 6.32 24.05 -4.04
N GLU A 4 5.37 24.90 -3.67
CA GLU A 4 5.25 25.42 -2.32
C GLU A 4 5.13 24.19 -1.42
N SER A 5 6.19 23.91 -0.65
CA SER A 5 6.18 22.86 0.36
C SER A 5 5.20 23.31 1.43
N GLN A 6 3.92 23.00 1.20
CA GLN A 6 2.82 23.25 2.10
C GLN A 6 3.25 22.66 3.44
N GLN A 7 3.59 23.53 4.40
CA GLN A 7 4.00 23.12 5.73
C GLN A 7 2.78 22.43 6.36
N VAL A 8 2.76 21.10 6.28
CA VAL A 8 1.74 20.30 6.92
C VAL A 8 2.02 20.37 8.41
N ASN A 9 1.00 20.72 9.21
CA ASN A 9 1.14 20.70 10.66
C ASN A 9 1.60 19.30 11.11
N PRO A 10 2.67 19.19 11.93
CA PRO A 10 3.14 17.91 12.41
C PRO A 10 2.02 17.16 13.15
N TYR A 11 1.81 15.90 12.81
CA TYR A 11 0.87 15.04 13.53
C TYR A 11 1.59 14.39 14.72
N PRO A 12 1.22 14.70 15.99
CA PRO A 12 1.91 14.16 17.15
C PRO A 12 1.56 12.68 17.36
N ILE A 13 2.53 11.79 17.15
CA ILE A 13 2.39 10.35 17.40
C ILE A 13 3.00 10.00 18.76
N ARG A 14 2.21 9.35 19.62
CA ARG A 14 2.70 8.80 20.89
C ARG A 14 3.36 7.44 20.63
N LEU A 15 4.69 7.41 20.68
CA LEU A 15 5.47 6.18 20.53
C LEU A 15 6.01 5.72 21.89
N THR A 16 6.02 4.41 22.13
CA THR A 16 6.82 3.85 23.22
C THR A 16 8.31 4.07 22.91
N LYS A 17 9.14 4.12 23.96
CA LYS A 17 10.59 4.32 23.83
C LYS A 17 11.20 3.26 22.90
N GLU A 18 10.86 1.99 23.13
CA GLU A 18 11.36 0.85 22.37
C GLU A 18 11.00 0.94 20.87
N LEU A 19 9.74 1.29 20.56
CA LEU A 19 9.30 1.43 19.18
C LEU A 19 10.02 2.58 18.48
N ARG A 20 10.20 3.70 19.18
CA ARG A 20 10.92 4.86 18.66
C ARG A 20 12.37 4.49 18.34
N GLU A 21 13.09 3.87 19.27
CA GLU A 21 14.48 3.46 19.08
C GLU A 21 14.64 2.49 17.90
N LYS A 22 13.72 1.53 17.76
CA LYS A 22 13.69 0.61 16.63
C LYS A 22 13.51 1.34 15.30
N LEU A 23 12.57 2.28 15.22
CA LEU A 23 12.33 3.06 14.00
C LEU A 23 13.50 3.98 13.66
N GLU A 24 14.15 4.59 14.66
CA GLU A 24 15.34 5.43 14.46
C GLU A 24 16.52 4.60 13.92
N ALA A 25 16.74 3.38 14.44
CA ALA A 25 17.78 2.49 13.95
C ALA A 25 17.56 2.10 12.49
N ILE A 26 16.32 1.76 12.12
CA ILE A 26 15.93 1.42 10.75
C ILE A 26 16.12 2.64 9.83
N ALA A 27 15.61 3.81 10.22
CA ALA A 27 15.73 5.03 9.42
C ALA A 27 17.20 5.37 9.15
N LYS A 28 18.05 5.25 10.17
CA LYS A 28 19.50 5.46 10.05
C LYS A 28 20.15 4.45 9.10
N ALA A 29 19.81 3.16 9.21
CA ALA A 29 20.32 2.12 8.32
C ALA A 29 19.91 2.36 6.85
N ASN A 30 18.72 2.93 6.63
CA ASN A 30 18.19 3.27 5.31
C ASN A 30 18.62 4.66 4.80
N GLY A 31 19.40 5.43 5.57
CA GLY A 31 19.80 6.79 5.20
C GLY A 31 18.64 7.79 5.13
N ARG A 32 17.57 7.57 5.90
CA ARG A 32 16.35 8.39 5.93
C ARG A 32 16.17 9.07 7.29
N SER A 33 15.42 10.17 7.32
CA SER A 33 14.92 10.72 8.58
C SER A 33 13.87 9.79 9.18
N LEU A 34 13.67 9.85 10.51
CA LEU A 34 12.62 9.09 11.18
C LEU A 34 11.24 9.35 10.54
N ASN A 35 10.95 10.61 10.21
CA ASN A 35 9.69 10.99 9.57
C ASN A 35 9.55 10.38 8.16
N ALA A 36 10.61 10.44 7.34
CA ALA A 36 10.58 9.85 6.00
C ALA A 36 10.39 8.33 6.03
N GLU A 37 11.01 7.64 6.99
CA GLU A 37 10.82 6.20 7.17
C GLU A 37 9.40 5.86 7.66
N MET A 38 8.83 6.66 8.57
CA MET A 38 7.44 6.48 9.02
C MET A 38 6.45 6.67 7.86
N ILE A 39 6.59 7.75 7.09
CA ILE A 39 5.74 8.02 5.93
C ILE A 39 5.80 6.85 4.94
N LEU A 40 7.02 6.45 4.54
CA LEU A 40 7.19 5.36 3.59
C LEU A 40 6.55 4.05 4.08
N ARG A 41 6.71 3.71 5.36
CA ARG A 41 6.07 2.50 5.92
C ARG A 41 4.55 2.58 5.90
N LEU A 42 3.98 3.74 6.22
CA LEU A 42 2.54 3.95 6.19
C LEU A 42 2.01 3.86 4.75
N GLU A 43 2.66 4.56 3.81
CA GLU A 43 2.30 4.52 2.39
C GLU A 43 2.39 3.11 1.83
N SER A 44 3.52 2.41 2.02
CA SER A 44 3.69 1.03 1.53
C SER A 44 2.66 0.05 2.11
N THR A 45 2.21 0.25 3.35
CA THR A 45 1.16 -0.59 3.95
C THR A 45 -0.17 -0.35 3.25
N LEU A 46 -0.55 0.93 3.07
CA LEU A 46 -1.80 1.30 2.41
C LEU A 46 -1.83 0.92 0.92
N GLU A 47 -0.70 1.06 0.23
CA GLU A 47 -0.56 0.64 -1.17
C GLU A 47 -0.66 -0.89 -1.32
N SER A 48 -0.09 -1.65 -0.39
CA SER A 48 -0.16 -3.11 -0.42
C SER A 48 -1.60 -3.61 -0.27
N ASP A 49 -2.34 -3.08 0.71
CA ASP A 49 -3.76 -3.41 0.93
C ASP A 49 -4.61 -3.07 -0.30
N SER A 50 -4.33 -1.94 -0.96
CA SER A 50 -5.04 -1.51 -2.18
C SER A 50 -4.73 -2.43 -3.37
N ASN A 51 -3.45 -2.77 -3.57
CA ASN A 51 -3.01 -3.63 -4.67
C ASN A 51 -3.58 -5.05 -4.55
N GLU A 52 -3.70 -5.58 -3.33
CA GLU A 52 -4.27 -6.91 -3.09
C GLU A 52 -5.76 -6.94 -3.46
N ALA A 53 -6.53 -5.94 -3.04
CA ALA A 53 -7.95 -5.81 -3.39
C ALA A 53 -8.15 -5.68 -4.91
N ASP A 54 -7.33 -4.85 -5.58
CA ASP A 54 -7.37 -4.67 -7.03
C ASP A 54 -7.02 -5.95 -7.79
N MET A 55 -6.03 -6.72 -7.31
CA MET A 55 -5.64 -7.99 -7.90
C MET A 55 -6.77 -9.02 -7.78
N LEU A 56 -7.41 -9.10 -6.61
CA LEU A 56 -8.49 -10.04 -6.36
C LEU A 56 -9.71 -9.75 -7.28
N GLU A 57 -10.08 -8.48 -7.44
CA GLU A 57 -11.17 -8.11 -8.34
C GLU A 57 -10.83 -8.43 -9.80
N ARG A 58 -9.59 -8.20 -10.25
CA ARG A 58 -9.15 -8.61 -11.59
C ARG A 58 -9.25 -10.12 -11.80
N MET A 59 -8.80 -10.92 -10.82
CA MET A 59 -8.92 -12.37 -10.88
C MET A 59 -10.38 -12.81 -10.95
N ARG A 60 -11.26 -12.16 -10.19
CA ARG A 60 -12.71 -12.41 -10.22
C ARG A 60 -13.32 -12.15 -11.60
N GLN A 61 -12.96 -11.04 -12.25
CA GLN A 61 -13.46 -10.70 -13.58
C GLN A 61 -13.02 -11.74 -14.63
N ILE A 62 -11.74 -12.14 -14.60
CA ILE A 62 -11.21 -13.18 -15.49
C ILE A 62 -11.94 -14.50 -15.26
N ALA A 63 -12.16 -14.90 -13.99
CA ALA A 63 -12.87 -16.14 -13.68
C ALA A 63 -14.31 -16.13 -14.21
N LEU A 64 -15.03 -15.00 -14.09
CA LEU A 64 -16.38 -14.86 -14.63
C LEU A 64 -16.41 -14.94 -16.17
N GLU A 65 -15.42 -14.35 -16.83
CA GLU A 65 -15.28 -14.41 -18.29
C GLU A 65 -15.07 -15.86 -18.77
N VAL A 66 -14.13 -16.58 -18.15
CA VAL A 66 -13.87 -18.00 -18.46
C VAL A 66 -15.11 -18.85 -18.24
N VAL A 67 -15.79 -18.70 -17.11
CA VAL A 67 -17.03 -19.45 -16.83
C VAL A 67 -18.11 -19.16 -17.89
N ARG A 68 -18.25 -17.90 -18.31
CA ARG A 68 -19.20 -17.51 -19.35
C ARG A 68 -18.87 -18.16 -20.69
N GLU A 69 -17.60 -18.19 -21.07
CA GLU A 69 -17.15 -18.84 -22.31
C GLU A 69 -17.42 -20.35 -22.29
N GLU A 70 -17.12 -21.03 -21.19
CA GLU A 70 -17.32 -22.48 -21.07
C GLU A 70 -18.81 -22.86 -21.13
N LEU A 71 -19.69 -22.09 -20.48
CA LEU A 71 -21.13 -22.28 -20.59
C LEU A 71 -21.65 -22.03 -22.02
N ALA A 72 -21.11 -21.03 -22.71
CA ALA A 72 -21.49 -20.75 -24.09
C ALA A 72 -21.04 -21.84 -25.08
N LYS A 73 -19.91 -22.51 -24.81
CA LYS A 73 -19.45 -23.68 -25.58
C LYS A 73 -20.32 -24.91 -25.31
N ALA A 74 -20.68 -25.15 -24.04
CA ALA A 74 -21.50 -26.30 -23.64
C ALA A 74 -22.95 -26.23 -24.14
N GLY A 75 -23.53 -25.03 -24.28
CA GLY A 75 -24.91 -24.83 -24.75
C GLY A 75 -25.13 -24.94 -26.26
N LYS A 76 -24.10 -25.25 -27.05
CA LYS A 76 -24.18 -25.40 -28.52
C LYS A 76 -24.22 -26.86 -29.01
N GLY A 77 -24.50 -27.82 -28.12
CA GLY A 77 -24.63 -29.25 -28.44
C GLY A 77 -26.07 -29.75 -28.38
#